data_AF-A0A817ZGP3-F1
#
_entry.id   AF-A0A817ZGP3-F1
#
_cell.length_a   1.000
_cell.length_b   1.000
_cell.length_c   1.000
_cell.angle_alpha   90.00
_cell.angle_beta   90.00
_cell.angle_gamma   90.00
#
_symmetry.space_group_name_H-M   'P 1'
#
loop_
_entity.id
_entity.type
_entity.pdbx_description
1 polymer ?
#
loop_
_entity_poly.entity_id
_entity_poly.type
_entity_poly.pdbx_seq_one_letter_code
_entity_poly.pdbx_strand_id
1 'polypeptide(L)'
;MQQFIIDTRQQILGNELINFCLDSWDWLIAWYDMVPLPSMIVILEKYFFPKWLQVLNIWLSTNTNSQEIQRWYIGWRSLIPQAIINHTIIKKILTEGLMMIDRKISGTLNIQQTSASQSSENVIYNAHTLRNLIFSVS
;
A
#
# COMPACT_ATOMS: atom_id res chain seq x y z
N MET A 1 -12.34 11.66 26.03
CA MET A 1 -13.13 12.43 25.06
C MET A 1 -12.30 13.08 23.93
N GLN A 2 -10.99 13.32 24.07
CA GLN A 2 -10.17 13.88 22.97
C GLN A 2 -9.75 12.87 21.88
N GLN A 3 -9.74 11.56 22.17
CA GLN A 3 -9.34 10.53 21.20
C GLN A 3 -10.30 10.42 20.00
N PHE A 4 -11.60 10.60 20.24
CA PHE A 4 -12.64 10.42 19.22
C PHE A 4 -12.64 11.52 18.15
N ILE A 5 -12.26 12.75 18.52
CA ILE A 5 -12.20 13.91 17.61
C ILE A 5 -11.00 13.79 16.64
N ILE A 6 -9.91 13.17 17.08
CA ILE A 6 -8.72 12.97 16.25
C ILE A 6 -9.02 11.93 15.15
N ASP A 7 -9.70 10.84 15.50
CA ASP A 7 -10.05 9.78 14.55
C ASP A 7 -10.92 10.30 13.39
N THR A 8 -11.96 11.10 13.71
CA THR A 8 -12.86 11.62 12.69
C THR A 8 -12.15 12.57 11.72
N ARG A 9 -11.25 13.43 12.22
CA ARG A 9 -10.48 14.35 11.35
C ARG A 9 -9.51 13.60 10.44
N GLN A 10 -8.84 12.57 10.93
CA GLN A 10 -7.92 11.77 10.11
C GLN A 10 -8.67 10.95 9.06
N GLN A 11 -9.87 10.48 9.38
CA GLN A 11 -10.72 9.73 8.45
C GLN A 11 -11.32 10.64 7.35
N ILE A 12 -11.72 11.86 7.71
CA ILE A 12 -12.14 12.90 6.74
C ILE A 12 -10.97 13.32 5.86
N LEU A 13 -9.78 13.56 6.42
CA LEU A 13 -8.62 13.87 5.59
C LEU A 13 -8.27 12.71 4.65
N GLY A 14 -8.40 11.46 5.11
CA GLY A 14 -8.23 10.28 4.26
C GLY A 14 -9.21 10.24 3.08
N ASN A 15 -10.50 10.49 3.32
CA ASN A 15 -11.52 10.43 2.27
C ASN A 15 -11.40 11.60 1.26
N GLU A 16 -11.08 12.81 1.73
CA GLU A 16 -10.86 13.98 0.87
C GLU A 16 -9.63 13.79 -0.03
N LEU A 17 -8.54 13.24 0.53
CA LEU A 17 -7.33 13.00 -0.25
C LEU A 17 -7.50 11.85 -1.26
N ILE A 18 -8.29 10.81 -0.93
CA ILE A 18 -8.66 9.75 -1.88
C ILE A 18 -9.43 10.34 -3.07
N ASN A 19 -10.44 11.18 -2.80
CA ASN A 19 -11.22 11.85 -3.85
C ASN A 19 -10.32 12.76 -4.71
N PHE A 20 -9.45 13.55 -4.07
CA PHE A 20 -8.49 14.40 -4.79
C PHE A 20 -7.59 13.61 -5.74
N CYS A 21 -7.11 12.43 -5.33
CA CYS A 21 -6.30 11.56 -6.19
C CYS A 21 -7.10 11.05 -7.39
N LEU A 22 -8.36 10.67 -7.21
CA LEU A 22 -9.23 10.23 -8.31
C LEU A 22 -9.47 11.37 -9.31
N ASP A 23 -9.85 12.56 -8.83
CA ASP A 23 -10.06 13.72 -9.71
C ASP A 23 -8.77 14.07 -10.47
N SER A 24 -7.64 14.11 -9.76
CA SER A 24 -6.34 14.41 -10.38
C SER A 24 -5.95 13.39 -11.45
N TRP A 25 -6.33 12.13 -11.26
CA TRP A 25 -6.05 11.06 -12.22
C TRP A 25 -6.87 11.19 -13.50
N ASP A 26 -8.16 11.51 -13.39
CA ASP A 26 -9.04 11.68 -14.55
C ASP A 26 -8.55 12.81 -15.47
N TRP A 27 -8.12 13.93 -14.88
CA TRP A 27 -7.49 15.03 -15.63
C TRP A 27 -6.19 14.58 -16.30
N LEU A 28 -5.36 13.81 -15.61
CA LEU A 28 -4.05 13.40 -16.11
C LEU A 28 -4.17 12.40 -17.28
N ILE A 29 -5.14 11.49 -17.22
CA ILE A 29 -5.43 10.56 -18.32
C ILE A 29 -6.07 11.25 -19.52
N ALA A 30 -6.93 12.26 -19.32
CA ALA A 30 -7.51 13.01 -20.43
C ALA A 30 -6.44 13.69 -21.33
N TRP A 31 -5.24 13.93 -20.79
CA TRP A 31 -4.13 14.57 -21.49
C TRP A 31 -3.07 13.56 -21.97
N TYR A 32 -3.27 12.27 -21.71
CA TYR A 32 -2.27 11.23 -21.97
C TYR A 32 -1.84 11.16 -23.44
N ASP A 33 -2.77 11.23 -24.37
CA ASP A 33 -2.47 11.15 -25.81
C ASP A 33 -1.88 12.46 -26.39
N MET A 34 -1.95 13.56 -25.62
CA MET A 34 -1.46 14.88 -26.04
C MET A 34 -0.05 15.19 -25.50
N VAL A 35 0.37 14.50 -24.43
CA VAL A 35 1.63 14.76 -23.73
C VAL A 35 2.64 13.66 -24.06
N PRO A 36 3.88 13.99 -24.46
CA PRO A 36 4.92 12.99 -24.68
C PRO A 36 5.14 12.11 -23.44
N LEU A 37 5.30 10.81 -23.63
CA LEU A 37 5.45 9.84 -22.54
C LEU A 37 6.51 10.26 -21.50
N PRO A 38 7.73 10.72 -21.86
CA PRO A 38 8.73 11.14 -20.86
C PRO A 38 8.23 12.30 -19.98
N SER A 39 7.52 13.26 -20.56
CA SER A 39 6.92 14.38 -19.82
C SER A 39 5.83 13.89 -18.88
N MET A 40 5.00 12.95 -19.34
CA MET A 40 3.96 12.34 -18.52
C MET A 40 4.55 11.62 -17.30
N ILE A 41 5.64 10.86 -17.48
CA ILE A 41 6.36 10.21 -16.38
C ILE A 41 6.83 11.25 -15.35
N VAL A 42 7.44 12.35 -15.79
CA VAL A 42 7.95 13.39 -14.88
C VAL A 42 6.82 14.07 -14.11
N ILE A 43 5.69 14.34 -14.78
CA ILE A 43 4.51 14.93 -14.12
C ILE A 43 3.97 14.00 -13.05
N LEU A 44 3.81 12.72 -13.39
CA LEU A 44 3.35 11.70 -12.45
C LEU A 44 4.28 11.57 -11.25
N GLU A 45 5.59 11.43 -11.49
CA GLU A 45 6.61 11.29 -10.46
C GLU A 45 6.64 12.50 -9.51
N LYS A 46 6.57 13.72 -10.03
CA LYS A 46 6.76 14.93 -9.22
C LYS A 46 5.51 15.43 -8.53
N TYR A 47 4.32 15.22 -9.10
CA TYR A 47 3.10 15.89 -8.64
C TYR A 47 2.00 14.94 -8.20
N PHE A 48 1.88 13.76 -8.83
CA PHE A 48 0.83 12.80 -8.52
C PHE A 48 1.27 11.81 -7.43
N PHE A 49 2.37 11.09 -7.68
CA PHE A 49 2.81 10.00 -6.80
C PHE A 49 3.19 10.41 -5.38
N PRO A 50 3.76 11.59 -5.10
CA PRO A 50 4.01 12.01 -3.73
C PRO A 50 2.73 12.10 -2.90
N LYS A 51 1.64 12.61 -3.51
CA LYS A 51 0.32 12.67 -2.87
C LYS A 51 -0.30 11.28 -2.74
N TRP A 52 -0.18 10.45 -3.77
CA TRP A 52 -0.67 9.07 -3.74
C TRP A 52 -0.01 8.24 -2.61
N LEU A 53 1.31 8.37 -2.43
CA LEU A 53 2.04 7.74 -1.32
C LEU A 53 1.63 8.31 0.03
N GLN A 54 1.38 9.62 0.12
CA GLN A 54 0.88 10.25 1.34
C GLN A 54 -0.49 9.71 1.74
N VAL A 55 -1.41 9.56 0.77
CA VAL A 55 -2.73 8.93 1.00
C VAL A 55 -2.56 7.52 1.53
N LEU A 56 -1.73 6.71 0.87
CA LEU A 56 -1.45 5.35 1.30
C LEU A 56 -0.89 5.31 2.74
N ASN A 57 0.04 6.20 3.07
CA ASN A 57 0.64 6.27 4.41
C ASN A 57 -0.38 6.65 5.50
N ILE A 58 -1.22 7.65 5.23
CA ILE A 58 -2.29 8.07 6.15
C ILE A 58 -3.28 6.91 6.35
N TRP A 59 -3.67 6.25 5.26
CA TRP A 59 -4.65 5.16 5.32
C TRP A 59 -4.11 3.92 6.03
N LEU A 60 -2.83 3.58 5.83
CA LEU A 60 -2.12 2.55 6.59
C LEU A 60 -1.99 2.91 8.08
N SER A 61 -2.02 4.19 8.44
CA SER A 61 -1.95 4.64 9.84
C SER A 61 -3.30 4.60 10.53
N THR A 62 -4.40 4.82 9.80
CA THR A 62 -5.76 4.95 10.35
C THR A 62 -6.60 3.67 10.26
N ASN A 63 -6.30 2.76 9.33
CA ASN A 63 -7.17 1.62 9.04
C ASN A 63 -6.48 0.26 9.27
N THR A 64 -7.20 -0.72 9.83
CA THR A 64 -6.71 -2.09 10.07
C THR A 64 -7.11 -3.08 8.96
N ASN A 65 -7.98 -2.68 8.02
CA ASN A 65 -8.43 -3.56 6.96
C ASN A 65 -7.41 -3.68 5.82
N SER A 66 -6.44 -4.57 5.99
CA SER A 66 -5.38 -4.84 5.01
C SER A 66 -5.91 -5.25 3.63
N GLN A 67 -7.06 -5.93 3.55
CA GLN A 67 -7.65 -6.36 2.28
C GLN A 67 -8.15 -5.18 1.45
N GLU A 68 -8.71 -4.17 2.11
CA GLU A 68 -9.21 -2.97 1.42
C GLU A 68 -8.05 -2.18 0.80
N ILE A 69 -6.94 -2.07 1.52
CA ILE A 69 -5.72 -1.40 1.06
C ILE A 69 -5.09 -2.14 -0.13
N GLN A 70 -5.06 -3.47 -0.07
CA GLN A 70 -4.60 -4.29 -1.20
C GLN A 70 -5.50 -4.11 -2.43
N ARG A 71 -6.83 -4.12 -2.27
CA ARG A 71 -7.77 -3.88 -3.39
C ARG A 71 -7.59 -2.50 -4.00
N TRP A 72 -7.41 -1.47 -3.17
CA TRP A 72 -7.14 -0.12 -3.64
C TRP A 72 -5.84 -0.03 -4.45
N TYR A 73 -4.75 -0.64 -3.95
CA TYR A 73 -3.48 -0.68 -4.67
C TYR A 73 -3.61 -1.38 -6.03
N ILE A 74 -4.29 -2.53 -6.07
CA ILE A 74 -4.54 -3.28 -7.31
C ILE A 74 -5.39 -2.45 -8.28
N GLY A 75 -6.42 -1.78 -7.78
CA GLY A 75 -7.26 -0.87 -8.56
C GLY A 75 -6.43 0.22 -9.23
N TRP A 76 -5.63 0.96 -8.46
CA TRP A 76 -4.73 1.98 -9.01
C TRP A 76 -3.76 1.40 -10.04
N ARG A 77 -3.14 0.26 -9.76
CA ARG A 77 -2.23 -0.40 -10.71
C ARG A 77 -2.92 -0.75 -12.04
N SER A 78 -4.20 -1.14 -12.01
CA SER A 78 -4.97 -1.47 -13.22
C SER A 78 -5.36 -0.26 -14.06
N LEU A 79 -5.44 0.93 -13.45
CA LEU A 79 -5.76 2.17 -14.17
C LEU A 79 -4.56 2.72 -14.96
N ILE A 80 -3.32 2.41 -14.54
CA ILE A 80 -2.11 2.96 -15.15
C ILE A 80 -1.86 2.31 -16.53
N PRO A 81 -1.73 3.11 -17.61
CA PRO A 81 -1.42 2.60 -18.95
C PRO A 81 -0.12 1.79 -19.00
N GLN A 82 -0.08 0.79 -19.88
CA GLN A 82 1.08 -0.12 -19.97
C GLN A 82 2.40 0.58 -20.31
N ALA A 83 2.36 1.65 -21.12
CA ALA A 83 3.56 2.42 -21.43
C ALA A 83 4.15 3.12 -20.19
N ILE A 84 3.29 3.53 -19.26
CA ILE A 84 3.68 4.21 -18.02
C ILE A 84 4.15 3.18 -16.99
N ILE A 85 3.36 2.13 -16.75
CA ILE A 85 3.68 1.13 -15.71
C ILE A 85 4.98 0.38 -16.00
N ASN A 86 5.39 0.30 -17.27
CA ASN A 86 6.65 -0.34 -17.66
C ASN A 86 7.89 0.50 -17.38
N HIS A 87 7.72 1.81 -17.17
CA HIS A 87 8.81 2.73 -16.88
C HIS A 87 9.44 2.48 -15.51
N THR A 88 10.78 2.48 -15.45
CA THR A 88 11.53 2.08 -14.25
C THR A 88 11.22 2.94 -13.02
N ILE A 89 11.01 4.25 -13.20
CA ILE A 89 10.65 5.17 -12.11
C ILE A 89 9.30 4.78 -11.49
N ILE A 90 8.29 4.54 -12.33
CA ILE A 90 6.94 4.19 -11.90
C ILE A 90 6.95 2.85 -11.17
N LYS A 91 7.70 1.86 -11.69
CA LYS A 91 7.89 0.56 -11.03
C LYS A 91 8.49 0.71 -9.64
N LYS A 92 9.49 1.58 -9.45
CA LYS A 92 10.10 1.83 -8.14
C LYS A 92 9.08 2.39 -7.14
N ILE A 93 8.31 3.40 -7.55
CA ILE A 93 7.29 4.02 -6.69
C ILE A 93 6.20 3.02 -6.31
N LEU A 94 5.71 2.22 -7.26
CA LEU A 94 4.70 1.19 -6.98
C LEU A 94 5.25 0.12 -6.03
N THR A 95 6.51 -0.29 -6.22
CA THR A 95 7.20 -1.24 -5.33
C THR A 95 7.33 -0.67 -3.92
N GLU A 96 7.65 0.62 -3.79
CA GLU A 96 7.70 1.31 -2.50
C GLU A 96 6.34 1.27 -1.80
N GLY A 97 5.26 1.62 -2.50
CA GLY A 97 3.90 1.54 -1.96
C GLY A 97 3.53 0.13 -1.50
N LEU A 98 3.90 -0.90 -2.28
CA LEU A 98 3.69 -2.30 -1.89
C LEU A 98 4.46 -2.67 -0.62
N MET A 99 5.73 -2.26 -0.52
CA MET A 99 6.54 -2.47 0.69
C MET A 99 5.94 -1.80 1.93
N MET A 100 5.30 -0.63 1.79
CA MET A 100 4.60 0.02 2.89
C MET A 100 3.41 -0.81 3.38
N ILE A 101 2.64 -1.39 2.44
CA ILE A 101 1.52 -2.29 2.75
C ILE A 101 2.03 -3.56 3.45
N ASP A 102 3.05 -4.21 2.88
CA ASP A 102 3.62 -5.45 3.43
C ASP A 102 4.20 -5.25 4.83
N ARG A 103 4.87 -4.12 5.08
CA ARG A 103 5.36 -3.76 6.42
C ARG A 103 4.23 -3.61 7.42
N LYS A 104 3.11 -2.98 7.04
CA LYS A 104 1.95 -2.84 7.93
C LYS A 104 1.36 -4.20 8.26
N ILE A 105 1.18 -5.06 7.26
CA ILE A 105 0.61 -6.41 7.44
C ILE A 105 1.53 -7.28 8.31
N SER A 106 2.83 -7.28 8.03
CA SER A 106 3.82 -8.03 8.81
C SER A 106 3.92 -7.49 10.25
N GLY A 107 3.85 -6.16 10.43
CA GLY A 107 3.81 -5.53 11.75
C GLY A 107 2.55 -5.91 12.55
N THR A 108 1.38 -6.01 11.91
CA THR A 108 0.15 -6.47 12.59
C THR A 108 0.25 -7.91 13.08
N LEU A 109 0.94 -8.80 12.35
CA LEU A 109 1.19 -10.18 12.79
C LEU A 109 2.08 -10.24 14.04
N ASN A 110 3.05 -9.33 14.17
CA ASN A 110 3.93 -9.26 15.34
C ASN A 110 3.24 -8.68 16.59
N ILE A 111 2.24 -7.79 16.42
CA ILE A 111 1.50 -7.17 17.54
C ILE A 111 0.42 -8.12 18.09
N GLN A 112 -0.13 -9.03 17.27
CA GLN A 112 -1.03 -10.07 17.77
C GLN A 112 -0.31 -11.18 18.56
N GLN A 113 1.01 -11.34 18.39
CA GLN A 113 1.80 -12.33 19.15
C GLN A 113 2.24 -11.85 20.54
N THR A 114 2.15 -10.55 20.85
CA THR A 114 2.59 -10.00 22.15
C THR A 114 1.47 -9.82 23.19
N SER A 115 0.22 -10.18 22.88
CA SER A 115 -0.92 -10.13 23.82
C SER A 115 -1.47 -11.51 24.24
N ALA A 116 -0.84 -12.61 23.81
CA ALA A 116 -1.14 -13.96 24.30
C ALA A 116 0.13 -14.60 24.85
N SER A 117 0.39 -14.38 26.13
CA SER A 117 1.48 -14.99 26.90
C SER A 117 1.35 -16.52 26.96
N GLN A 118 1.68 -17.28 25.91
CA GLN A 118 1.80 -18.76 25.91
C GLN A 118 2.20 -19.30 24.50
N SER A 119 3.49 -19.41 24.16
CA SER A 119 3.90 -20.17 22.95
C SER A 119 5.42 -20.47 22.79
N SER A 120 6.23 -20.51 23.85
CA SER A 120 7.62 -20.97 23.72
C SER A 120 7.72 -22.44 23.26
N GLU A 121 6.71 -23.26 23.55
CA GLU A 121 6.59 -24.64 23.02
C GLU A 121 6.06 -24.67 21.58
N ASN A 122 5.09 -23.80 21.26
CA ASN A 122 4.53 -23.58 19.90
C ASN A 122 5.45 -22.77 18.98
N VAL A 123 6.76 -22.71 19.22
CA VAL A 123 7.74 -22.21 18.24
C VAL A 123 8.73 -23.33 17.91
N ILE A 124 9.12 -24.11 18.92
CA ILE A 124 9.98 -25.28 18.76
C ILE A 124 9.26 -26.37 17.95
N TYR A 125 7.98 -26.62 18.22
CA TYR A 125 7.20 -27.62 17.46
C TYR A 125 7.06 -27.24 15.98
N ASN A 126 6.91 -25.95 15.69
CA ASN A 126 6.65 -25.41 14.36
C ASN A 126 7.95 -25.35 13.55
N ALA A 127 9.05 -24.95 14.18
CA ALA A 127 10.36 -24.93 13.55
C ALA A 127 10.82 -26.35 13.16
N HIS A 128 10.56 -27.33 14.02
CA HIS A 128 10.88 -28.74 13.72
C HIS A 128 9.98 -29.30 12.61
N THR A 129 8.68 -28.96 12.64
CA THR A 129 7.71 -29.40 11.62
C THR A 129 8.00 -28.76 10.25
N LEU A 130 8.33 -27.47 10.20
CA LEU A 130 8.68 -26.77 8.95
C LEU A 130 10.00 -27.27 8.36
N ARG A 131 10.99 -27.60 9.20
CA ARG A 131 12.24 -28.21 8.71
C ARG A 131 11.98 -29.55 8.02
N ASN A 132 11.10 -30.39 8.58
CA ASN A 132 10.79 -31.69 7.97
C ASN A 132 9.99 -31.59 6.67
N LEU A 133 9.14 -30.56 6.51
CA LEU A 133 8.40 -30.33 5.26
C LEU A 133 9.27 -29.81 4.12
N ILE A 134 10.33 -29.03 4.43
CA ILE A 134 11.24 -28.49 3.40
C ILE A 134 12.17 -29.57 2.83
N PHE A 135 12.49 -30.62 3.60
CA PHE A 135 13.35 -31.73 3.15
C PHE A 135 12.58 -32.91 2.52
N SER A 136 11.24 -32.92 2.54
CA SER A 136 10.44 -34.02 1.95
C SER A 136 9.86 -33.72 0.57
N VAL A 137 10.22 -32.61 -0.07
CA VAL A 137 9.80 -32.25 -1.44
C VAL A 137 11.00 -32.22 -2.39
N SER A 138 11.89 -33.21 -2.26
CA SER A 138 12.88 -33.60 -3.28
C SER A 138 12.62 -35.05 -3.66
#